data_AF-A0A6N1X3D0-F1
#
_entry.id   AF-A0A6N1X3D0-F1
#
_cell.length_a   1.000
_cell.length_b   1.000
_cell.length_c   1.000
_cell.angle_alpha   90.00
_cell.angle_beta   90.00
_cell.angle_gamma   90.00
#
_symmetry.space_group_name_H-M   'P 1'
#
loop_
_entity.id
_entity.type
_entity.pdbx_description
1 polymer ?
#
loop_
_entity_poly.entity_id
_entity_poly.type
_entity_poly.pdbx_seq_one_letter_code
_entity_poly.pdbx_strand_id
1 'polypeptide(L)'
;MSTQIPPPANPVPADPDLAEQAVPGHGVPSQDPNPAAQVALTPQEAERESKSVLMGGGLVAGAATGAAVGAAVAGPVGVVVGGMIGSVAGTLGGAAAGGAADADGPAHPAAPGEKA
;
A
#
# COMPACT_ATOMS: atom_id res chain seq x y z
N MET A 1 -6.78 34.49 -24.95
CA MET A 1 -6.97 33.67 -26.16
C MET A 1 -6.48 32.27 -25.84
N SER A 2 -7.40 31.35 -25.50
CA SER A 2 -7.04 29.97 -25.20
C SER A 2 -6.96 29.19 -26.51
N THR A 3 -5.77 28.70 -26.85
CA THR A 3 -5.56 27.83 -28.01
C THR A 3 -6.07 26.44 -27.67
N GLN A 4 -7.27 26.08 -28.14
CA GLN A 4 -7.70 24.68 -28.18
C GLN A 4 -6.88 23.97 -29.26
N ILE A 5 -6.03 23.03 -28.84
CA ILE A 5 -5.39 22.09 -29.75
C ILE A 5 -6.50 21.16 -30.23
N PRO A 6 -6.74 21.02 -31.55
CA PRO A 6 -7.75 20.09 -32.04
C PRO A 6 -7.36 18.67 -31.60
N PRO A 7 -8.32 17.84 -31.15
CA PRO A 7 -8.04 16.45 -30.84
C PRO A 7 -7.43 15.78 -32.08
N PRO A 8 -6.44 14.88 -31.92
CA PRO A 8 -5.83 14.20 -33.05
C PRO A 8 -6.90 13.51 -33.89
N ALA A 9 -6.86 13.75 -35.21
CA ALA A 9 -7.88 13.30 -36.16
C ALA A 9 -8.00 11.77 -36.29
N ASN A 10 -7.06 11.04 -35.70
CA ASN A 10 -7.10 9.61 -35.48
C ASN A 10 -6.85 9.38 -33.99
N PRO A 11 -7.86 9.04 -33.15
CA PRO A 11 -7.55 8.42 -31.88
C PRO A 11 -6.75 7.17 -32.22
N VAL A 12 -5.55 7.02 -31.64
CA VAL A 12 -4.87 5.72 -31.64
C VAL A 12 -5.94 4.70 -31.24
N PRO A 13 -6.19 3.65 -32.04
CA PRO A 13 -7.12 2.61 -31.63
C PRO A 13 -6.74 2.22 -30.21
N ALA A 14 -7.70 2.25 -29.29
CA ALA A 14 -7.43 1.85 -27.91
C ALA A 14 -6.68 0.52 -27.98
N ASP A 15 -5.47 0.50 -27.43
CA ASP A 15 -4.66 -0.71 -27.39
C ASP A 15 -5.55 -1.81 -26.80
N PRO A 16 -5.82 -2.91 -27.53
CA PRO A 16 -6.74 -3.94 -27.06
C PRO A 16 -6.33 -4.46 -25.68
N ASP A 17 -5.03 -4.52 -25.39
CA ASP A 17 -4.51 -4.95 -24.10
C ASP A 17 -4.90 -3.96 -22.98
N LEU A 18 -4.92 -2.65 -23.25
CA LEU A 18 -5.36 -1.63 -22.29
C LEU A 18 -6.87 -1.65 -22.08
N ALA A 19 -7.64 -1.95 -23.14
CA ALA A 19 -9.08 -2.11 -23.04
C ALA A 19 -9.47 -3.34 -22.22
N GLU A 20 -8.69 -4.43 -22.31
CA GLU A 20 -8.85 -5.62 -21.47
C GLU A 20 -8.48 -5.38 -19.99
N GLN A 21 -7.49 -4.52 -19.73
CA GLN A 21 -7.07 -4.17 -18.36
C GLN A 21 -8.01 -3.18 -17.66
N ALA A 22 -8.89 -2.51 -18.40
CA ALA A 22 -9.81 -1.53 -17.85
C ALA A 22 -10.96 -2.18 -17.09
N VAL A 23 -11.37 -1.57 -15.98
CA VAL A 23 -12.63 -1.93 -15.32
C VAL A 23 -13.78 -1.43 -16.20
N PRO A 24 -14.87 -2.21 -16.41
CA PRO A 24 -15.98 -1.77 -17.25
C PRO A 24 -16.53 -0.40 -16.84
N GLY A 25 -16.58 0.54 -17.78
CA GLY A 25 -17.03 1.92 -17.53
C GLY A 25 -15.96 2.86 -16.94
N HIS A 26 -14.73 2.37 -16.73
CA HIS A 26 -13.59 3.10 -16.18
C HIS A 26 -12.34 2.93 -17.06
N GLY A 27 -11.27 3.67 -16.73
CA GLY A 27 -9.96 3.46 -17.35
C GLY A 27 -9.20 2.27 -16.75
N VAL A 28 -7.92 2.16 -17.11
CA VAL A 28 -6.99 1.24 -16.45
C VAL A 28 -6.84 1.65 -14.97
N PRO A 29 -7.00 0.73 -14.01
CA PRO A 29 -6.92 1.04 -12.57
C PRO A 29 -5.70 1.88 -12.18
N SER A 30 -4.51 1.56 -12.71
CA SER A 30 -3.27 2.29 -12.37
C SER A 30 -3.22 3.75 -12.89
N GLN A 31 -4.10 4.13 -13.81
CA GLN A 31 -4.12 5.44 -14.47
C GLN A 31 -5.41 6.23 -14.24
N ASP A 32 -6.44 5.60 -13.66
CA ASP A 32 -7.72 6.23 -13.34
C ASP A 32 -7.78 6.58 -11.85
N PRO A 33 -7.76 7.88 -11.47
CA PRO A 33 -7.80 8.29 -10.07
C PRO A 33 -9.18 8.05 -9.42
N ASN A 34 -10.21 7.68 -10.20
CA ASN A 34 -11.51 7.32 -9.65
C ASN A 34 -11.39 6.03 -8.81
N PRO A 35 -11.78 6.03 -7.52
CA PRO A 35 -11.72 4.83 -6.70
C PRO A 35 -12.52 3.65 -7.27
N ALA A 36 -13.61 3.92 -8.00
CA ALA A 36 -14.42 2.88 -8.64
C ALA A 36 -13.70 2.17 -9.82
N ALA A 37 -12.61 2.76 -10.34
CA ALA A 37 -11.75 2.13 -11.32
C ALA A 37 -10.76 1.15 -10.70
N GLN A 38 -10.62 1.13 -9.37
CA GLN A 38 -9.72 0.23 -8.66
C GLN A 38 -10.39 -1.13 -8.40
N VAL A 39 -9.59 -2.18 -8.43
CA VAL A 39 -10.04 -3.51 -8.02
C VAL A 39 -9.86 -3.65 -6.52
N ALA A 40 -10.94 -3.91 -5.80
CA ALA A 40 -10.88 -4.13 -4.36
C ALA A 40 -10.17 -5.45 -4.03
N LEU A 41 -9.29 -5.41 -3.04
CA LEU A 41 -8.68 -6.61 -2.47
C LEU A 41 -9.75 -7.46 -1.78
N THR A 42 -9.63 -8.77 -1.89
CA THR A 42 -10.38 -9.66 -1.01
C THR A 42 -9.93 -9.46 0.44
N PRO A 43 -10.77 -9.79 1.44
CA PRO A 43 -10.38 -9.66 2.85
C PRO A 43 -9.07 -10.39 3.18
N GLN A 44 -8.85 -11.56 2.57
CA GLN A 44 -7.63 -12.33 2.78
C GLN A 44 -6.39 -11.68 2.14
N GLU A 45 -6.52 -11.06 0.97
CA GLU A 45 -5.44 -10.30 0.34
C GLU A 45 -5.12 -9.04 1.15
N ALA A 46 -6.15 -8.30 1.58
CA ALA A 46 -5.99 -7.11 2.41
C ALA A 46 -5.27 -7.41 3.73
N GLU A 47 -5.59 -8.54 4.38
CA GLU A 47 -4.92 -8.98 5.62
C GLU A 47 -3.43 -9.31 5.37
N ARG A 48 -3.12 -10.02 4.29
CA ARG A 48 -1.73 -10.34 3.93
C ARG A 48 -0.93 -9.10 3.57
N GLU A 49 -1.51 -8.19 2.79
CA GLU A 49 -0.86 -6.94 2.42
C GLU A 49 -0.64 -6.05 3.64
N SER A 50 -1.62 -5.91 4.53
CA SER A 50 -1.49 -5.13 5.77
C SER A 50 -0.39 -5.68 6.68
N LYS A 51 -0.33 -7.01 6.85
CA LYS A 51 0.75 -7.67 7.61
C LYS A 51 2.11 -7.42 6.98
N SER A 52 2.21 -7.52 5.65
CA SER A 52 3.45 -7.24 4.92
C SER A 52 3.89 -5.78 5.07
N VAL A 53 2.96 -4.83 4.92
CA VAL A 53 3.21 -3.39 5.08
C VAL A 53 3.71 -3.10 6.48
N LEU A 54 3.10 -3.69 7.49
CA LEU A 54 3.50 -3.40 8.86
C LEU A 54 4.81 -4.08 9.27
N MET A 55 5.08 -5.30 8.78
CA MET A 55 6.41 -5.91 8.89
C MET A 55 7.48 -5.06 8.21
N GLY A 56 7.23 -4.61 6.97
CA GLY A 56 8.16 -3.80 6.19
C GLY A 56 8.37 -2.40 6.80
N GLY A 57 7.30 -1.76 7.24
CA GLY A 57 7.35 -0.48 7.96
C GLY A 57 8.10 -0.61 9.29
N GLY A 58 7.82 -1.69 10.03
CA GLY A 58 8.52 -2.06 11.25
C GLY A 58 10.01 -2.26 11.02
N LEU A 59 10.41 -2.97 9.95
CA LEU A 59 11.80 -3.14 9.54
C LEU A 59 12.51 -1.79 9.45
N VAL A 60 11.95 -0.89 8.64
CA VAL A 60 12.57 0.41 8.34
C VAL A 60 12.62 1.29 9.59
N ALA A 61 11.51 1.39 10.32
CA ALA A 61 11.43 2.18 11.55
C ALA A 61 12.38 1.64 12.63
N GLY A 62 12.44 0.33 12.80
CA GLY A 62 13.35 -0.34 13.73
C GLY A 62 14.80 -0.14 13.34
N ALA A 63 15.14 -0.30 12.05
CA ALA A 63 16.48 -0.06 11.55
C ALA A 63 16.94 1.39 11.82
N ALA A 64 16.10 2.37 11.48
CA ALA A 64 16.39 3.78 11.71
C ALA A 64 16.57 4.08 13.21
N THR A 65 15.69 3.57 14.05
CA THR A 65 15.75 3.76 15.51
C THR A 65 17.00 3.12 16.10
N GLY A 66 17.28 1.86 15.74
CA GLY A 66 18.45 1.14 16.22
C GLY A 66 19.75 1.75 15.72
N ALA A 67 19.79 2.23 14.48
CA ALA A 67 20.93 2.97 13.94
C ALA A 67 21.18 4.29 14.68
N ALA A 68 20.12 5.04 15.03
CA ALA A 68 20.23 6.28 15.78
C ALA A 68 20.77 6.04 17.20
N VAL A 69 20.22 5.05 17.91
CA VAL A 69 20.72 4.64 19.24
C VAL A 69 22.16 4.14 19.15
N GLY A 70 22.46 3.32 18.14
CA GLY A 70 23.79 2.80 17.91
C GLY A 70 24.83 3.89 17.62
N ALA A 71 24.47 4.90 16.80
CA ALA A 71 25.30 6.09 16.59
C ALA A 71 25.63 6.80 17.91
N ALA A 72 24.61 7.01 18.75
CA ALA A 72 24.78 7.72 20.01
C ALA A 72 25.70 6.97 20.99
N VAL A 73 25.66 5.63 21.01
CA VAL A 73 26.40 4.81 21.97
C VAL A 73 27.80 4.42 21.46
N ALA A 74 27.95 4.11 20.17
CA ALA A 74 29.15 3.49 19.62
C ALA A 74 29.61 4.10 18.28
N GLY A 75 29.06 5.27 17.89
CA GLY A 75 29.46 5.97 16.68
C GLY A 75 29.15 5.18 15.40
N PRO A 76 29.99 5.29 14.34
CA PRO A 76 29.69 4.71 13.03
C PRO A 76 29.48 3.19 13.03
N VAL A 77 30.21 2.45 13.85
CA VAL A 77 30.04 0.99 13.97
C VAL A 77 28.69 0.66 14.61
N GLY A 78 28.28 1.47 15.59
CA GLY A 78 26.98 1.33 16.23
C GLY A 78 25.80 1.54 15.26
N VAL A 79 25.94 2.40 14.25
CA VAL A 79 24.90 2.57 13.21
C VAL A 79 24.62 1.25 12.49
N VAL A 80 25.67 0.53 12.09
CA VAL A 80 25.54 -0.73 11.34
C VAL A 80 24.93 -1.82 12.23
N VAL A 81 25.49 -2.03 13.42
CA VAL A 81 25.04 -3.07 14.34
C VAL A 81 23.64 -2.75 14.87
N GLY A 82 23.43 -1.51 15.30
CA GLY A 82 22.16 -1.02 15.79
C GLY A 82 21.08 -1.04 14.71
N GLY A 83 21.41 -0.70 13.47
CA GLY A 83 20.48 -0.81 12.34
C GLY A 83 20.01 -2.24 12.09
N MET A 84 20.93 -3.21 12.12
CA MET A 84 20.58 -4.63 11.93
C MET A 84 19.75 -5.20 13.09
N ILE A 85 20.12 -4.91 14.34
CA ILE A 85 19.35 -5.37 15.50
C ILE A 85 17.98 -4.69 15.53
N GLY A 86 17.96 -3.38 15.28
CA GLY A 86 16.76 -2.58 15.20
C GLY A 86 15.82 -3.05 14.11
N SER A 87 16.33 -3.45 12.93
CA SER A 87 15.49 -3.96 11.84
C SER A 87 14.81 -5.27 12.21
N VAL A 88 15.51 -6.18 12.87
CA VAL A 88 14.93 -7.45 13.36
C VAL A 88 13.87 -7.17 14.40
N ALA A 89 14.16 -6.36 15.43
CA ALA A 89 13.18 -5.98 16.43
C ALA A 89 11.96 -5.28 15.82
N GLY A 90 12.21 -4.41 14.84
CA GLY A 90 11.18 -3.68 14.11
C GLY A 90 10.28 -4.57 13.26
N THR A 91 10.83 -5.52 12.50
CA THR A 91 10.02 -6.49 11.73
C THR A 91 9.11 -7.33 12.63
N LEU A 92 9.65 -7.83 13.75
CA LEU A 92 8.90 -8.64 14.71
C LEU A 92 7.82 -7.80 15.42
N GLY A 93 8.16 -6.57 15.82
CA GLY A 93 7.22 -5.62 16.40
C GLY A 93 6.11 -5.24 15.41
N GLY A 94 6.46 -5.01 14.15
CA GLY A 94 5.51 -4.77 13.07
C GLY A 94 4.58 -5.96 12.82
N ALA A 95 5.11 -7.18 12.80
CA ALA A 95 4.31 -8.40 12.69
C ALA A 95 3.27 -8.52 13.83
N ALA A 96 3.70 -8.24 15.06
CA ALA A 96 2.86 -8.33 16.25
C ALA A 96 1.79 -7.23 16.31
N ALA A 97 2.16 -5.99 15.97
CA ALA A 97 1.22 -4.88 15.91
C ALA A 97 0.11 -5.10 14.86
N GLY A 98 0.39 -5.89 13.81
CA GLY A 98 -0.58 -6.18 12.74
C GLY A 98 -1.74 -7.00 13.27
N GLY A 99 -1.42 -8.06 14.01
CA GLY A 99 -2.44 -8.88 14.66
C GLY A 99 -3.21 -8.17 15.78
N ALA A 100 -2.67 -7.08 16.34
CA ALA A 100 -3.36 -6.26 17.33
C ALA A 100 -4.29 -5.21 16.68
N ALA A 101 -3.90 -4.63 15.55
CA ALA A 101 -4.73 -3.68 14.80
C ALA A 101 -5.99 -4.35 14.20
N ASP A 102 -5.91 -5.65 13.89
CA ASP A 102 -7.05 -6.46 13.46
C ASP A 102 -8.13 -6.62 14.57
N ALA A 103 -7.78 -6.41 15.84
CA ALA A 103 -8.72 -6.56 16.98
C ALA A 103 -9.61 -5.32 17.21
N ASP A 104 -9.27 -4.15 16.65
CA ASP A 104 -10.00 -2.89 16.76
C ASP A 104 -10.63 -2.46 15.41
N GLY A 105 -11.30 -3.40 14.73
CA GLY A 105 -11.95 -3.13 13.45
C GLY A 105 -13.17 -2.19 13.57
N PRO A 106 -13.35 -1.22 12.65
CA PRO A 106 -14.57 -0.41 12.57
C PRO A 106 -15.76 -1.28 12.16
N ALA A 107 -16.88 -1.12 12.87
CA ALA A 107 -18.15 -1.77 12.55
C ALA A 107 -18.53 -1.51 11.08
N HIS A 108 -18.57 -2.56 10.28
CA HIS A 108 -19.09 -2.53 8.92
C HIS A 108 -20.58 -2.13 8.98
N PRO A 109 -21.03 -1.03 8.35
CA PRO A 109 -22.46 -0.79 8.18
C PRO A 109 -23.01 -1.89 7.26
N ALA A 110 -23.92 -2.70 7.81
CA ALA A 110 -24.63 -3.73 7.08
C ALA A 110 -25.26 -3.17 5.80
N ALA A 111 -24.96 -3.78 4.65
CA ALA A 111 -25.67 -3.52 3.42
C ALA A 111 -27.15 -3.93 3.57
N PRO A 112 -28.13 -3.08 3.20
CA PRO A 112 -29.54 -3.43 3.26
C PRO A 112 -29.96 -4.28 2.06
N GLY A 113 -30.56 -5.44 2.34
CA GLY A 113 -31.63 -6.00 1.50
C GLY A 113 -31.28 -7.26 0.70
N GLU A 114 -31.43 -8.41 1.33
CA GLU A 114 -31.85 -9.62 0.61
C GLU A 114 -33.32 -9.87 0.95
N LYS A 115 -34.22 -9.69 -0.04
CA LYS A 115 -35.58 -10.21 0.00
C LYS A 115 -35.67 -11.37 -0.96
N ALA A 116 -36.06 -12.54 -0.44
CA ALA A 116 -36.81 -13.56 -1.16
C ALA A 116 -38.18 -13.67 -0.50
#